data_AF-A0A0C1GLI7-F1
#
_entry.id   AF-A0A0C1GLI7-F1
#
_cell.length_a   1.000
_cell.length_b   1.000
_cell.length_c   1.000
_cell.angle_alpha   90.00
_cell.angle_beta   90.00
_cell.angle_gamma   90.00
#
_symmetry.space_group_name_H-M   'P 1'
#
loop_
_entity.id
_entity.type
_entity.pdbx_description
1 polymer ?
#
loop_
_entity_poly.entity_id
_entity_poly.type
_entity_poly.pdbx_seq_one_letter_code
_entity_poly.pdbx_strand_id
1 'polypeptide(L)'
;MWDILRLRYKNPADYFYTLPVILAILLLLGMINAADMSTLLGVSTAAAVFGVLVTVIKWLILSRVMRHVLSRNGAPRLPLWGFILASEALMIPALLVFYVPQITPLLMFWKTWVFWVQAVGLMQMGQVKVWTIFKGYLLYFCCMVLIIGIFIQLFTLAGWFDKATLMQNFNALTAAMEQAR
;
A
#
# COMPACT_ATOMS: atom_id res chain seq x y z
N MET A 1 14.85 -1.22 -9.92
CA MET A 1 14.06 -0.23 -9.15
C MET A 1 14.38 1.19 -9.60
N TRP A 2 15.65 1.56 -9.76
CA TRP A 2 16.04 2.90 -10.22
C TRP A 2 15.46 3.30 -11.59
N ASP A 3 15.35 2.36 -12.52
CA ASP A 3 14.70 2.61 -13.83
C ASP A 3 13.23 3.01 -13.68
N ILE A 4 12.50 2.42 -12.73
CA ILE A 4 11.10 2.76 -12.42
C ILE A 4 11.01 4.22 -11.95
N LEU A 5 11.89 4.64 -11.04
CA LEU A 5 11.94 6.04 -10.56
C LEU A 5 12.19 7.05 -11.68
N ARG A 6 12.95 6.65 -12.71
CA ARG A 6 13.23 7.46 -13.89
C ARG A 6 12.18 7.32 -15.00
N LEU A 7 11.04 6.67 -14.71
CA LEU A 7 9.95 6.41 -15.66
C LEU A 7 10.39 5.58 -16.88
N ARG A 8 11.46 4.78 -16.75
CA ARG A 8 11.98 3.87 -17.79
C ARG A 8 11.52 2.45 -17.48
N TYR A 9 10.33 2.10 -17.93
CA TYR A 9 9.71 0.81 -17.58
C TYR A 9 10.15 -0.31 -18.53
N LYS A 10 10.46 -1.47 -17.94
CA LYS A 10 10.66 -2.73 -18.68
C LYS A 10 9.34 -3.42 -19.00
N ASN A 11 9.38 -4.49 -19.78
CA ASN A 11 8.19 -5.32 -20.00
C ASN A 11 7.69 -5.86 -18.65
N PRO A 12 6.38 -5.89 -18.37
CA PRO A 12 5.82 -6.51 -17.17
C PRO A 12 6.37 -7.91 -16.86
N ALA A 13 6.64 -8.69 -17.90
CA ALA A 13 7.23 -10.02 -17.77
C ALA A 13 8.66 -10.00 -17.21
N ASP A 14 9.42 -8.91 -17.34
CA ASP A 14 10.81 -8.88 -16.86
C ASP A 14 10.91 -8.64 -15.35
N TYR A 15 9.80 -8.32 -14.68
CA TYR A 15 9.75 -8.12 -13.23
C TYR A 15 9.52 -9.45 -12.51
N PHE A 16 10.53 -10.33 -12.54
CA PHE A 16 10.55 -11.54 -11.73
C PHE A 16 11.43 -11.37 -10.50
N TYR A 17 10.89 -11.73 -9.34
CA TYR A 17 11.58 -11.70 -8.06
C TYR A 17 11.48 -13.06 -7.40
N THR A 18 12.55 -13.46 -6.69
CA THR A 18 12.56 -14.71 -5.93
C THR A 18 11.71 -14.56 -4.67
N LEU A 19 11.13 -15.67 -4.19
CA LEU A 19 10.25 -15.68 -3.03
C LEU A 19 10.88 -15.02 -1.78
N PRO A 20 12.17 -15.23 -1.45
CA PRO A 20 12.80 -14.54 -0.31
C PRO A 20 12.79 -13.01 -0.46
N VAL A 21 13.04 -12.50 -1.66
CA VAL A 21 13.02 -11.05 -1.94
C VAL A 21 11.60 -10.50 -1.78
N ILE A 22 10.60 -11.24 -2.23
CA ILE A 22 9.19 -10.86 -2.08
C ILE A 22 8.83 -10.75 -0.60
N LEU A 23 9.16 -11.77 0.20
CA LEU A 23 8.87 -11.78 1.63
C LEU A 23 9.58 -10.63 2.36
N ALA A 24 10.85 -10.37 2.04
CA ALA A 24 11.61 -9.27 2.64
C ALA A 24 10.97 -7.91 2.36
N ILE A 25 10.58 -7.65 1.10
CA ILE A 25 9.90 -6.40 0.72
C ILE A 25 8.56 -6.28 1.45
N LEU A 26 7.73 -7.31 1.45
CA LEU A 26 6.41 -7.29 2.08
C LEU A 26 6.51 -7.07 3.60
N LEU A 27 7.53 -7.62 4.25
CA LEU A 27 7.79 -7.40 5.67
C LEU A 27 8.17 -5.95 5.95
N LEU A 28 9.09 -5.36 5.17
CA LEU A 28 9.49 -3.95 5.33
C LEU A 28 8.31 -3.01 5.10
N LEU A 29 7.51 -3.25 4.05
CA LEU A 29 6.29 -2.50 3.78
C LEU A 29 5.22 -2.70 4.86
N GLY A 30 5.15 -3.90 5.45
CA GLY A 30 4.31 -4.22 6.59
C GLY A 30 4.62 -3.37 7.81
N MET A 31 5.91 -3.19 8.11
CA MET A 31 6.36 -2.33 9.19
C MET A 31 6.01 -0.86 8.93
N ILE A 32 6.15 -0.38 7.69
CA ILE A 32 5.71 0.99 7.32
C ILE A 32 4.21 1.14 7.54
N ASN A 33 3.39 0.20 7.06
CA ASN A 33 1.94 0.29 7.21
C ASN A 33 1.49 0.17 8.67
N ALA A 34 2.16 -0.66 9.49
CA ALA A 34 1.91 -0.73 10.92
C ALA A 34 2.23 0.61 11.62
N ALA A 35 3.30 1.28 11.20
CA ALA A 35 3.67 2.61 11.68
C ALA A 35 2.64 3.67 11.30
N ASP A 36 2.24 3.68 10.02
CA ASP A 36 1.24 4.63 9.51
C ASP A 36 -0.12 4.45 10.23
N MET A 37 -0.42 3.27 10.76
CA MET A 37 -1.64 2.96 11.52
C MET A 37 -1.48 3.01 13.04
N SER A 38 -0.30 3.39 13.57
CA SER A 38 -0.01 3.29 15.00
C SER A 38 -0.88 4.19 15.87
N THR A 39 -1.38 5.30 15.33
CA THR A 39 -2.30 6.21 16.03
C THR A 39 -3.67 5.57 16.27
N LEU A 40 -4.10 4.67 15.39
CA LEU A 40 -5.38 3.98 15.50
C LEU A 40 -5.23 2.65 16.27
N LEU A 41 -4.26 1.83 15.88
CA LEU A 41 -4.08 0.46 16.38
C LEU A 41 -3.13 0.35 17.59
N GLY A 42 -2.45 1.45 17.93
CA GLY A 42 -1.38 1.45 18.94
C GLY A 42 -0.09 0.80 18.45
N VAL A 43 0.90 0.72 19.33
CA VAL A 43 2.18 0.03 19.09
C VAL A 43 2.14 -1.30 19.83
N SER A 44 1.93 -2.39 19.10
CA SER A 44 1.88 -3.75 19.65
C SER A 44 2.34 -4.77 18.62
N THR A 45 2.72 -5.97 19.08
CA THR A 45 3.03 -7.10 18.18
C THR A 45 1.83 -7.45 17.29
N ALA A 46 0.61 -7.34 17.83
CA ALA A 46 -0.62 -7.55 17.07
C ALA A 46 -0.76 -6.53 15.92
N ALA A 47 -0.49 -5.24 16.18
CA ALA A 47 -0.52 -4.20 15.15
C ALA A 47 0.56 -4.42 14.07
N ALA A 48 1.74 -4.92 14.44
CA ALA A 48 2.77 -5.29 13.48
C ALA A 48 2.36 -6.46 12.58
N VAL A 49 1.83 -7.55 13.17
CA VAL A 49 1.32 -8.71 12.42
C VAL A 49 0.17 -8.29 11.50
N PHE A 50 -0.76 -7.47 12.01
CA PHE A 50 -1.84 -6.89 11.22
C PHE A 50 -1.31 -6.11 10.01
N GLY A 51 -0.36 -5.20 10.24
CA GLY A 51 0.25 -4.38 9.18
C GLY A 51 0.90 -5.23 8.09
N VAL A 52 1.63 -6.29 8.46
CA VAL A 52 2.23 -7.23 7.50
C VAL A 52 1.16 -7.97 6.71
N LEU A 53 0.13 -8.53 7.35
CA LEU A 53 -0.93 -9.25 6.66
C LEU A 53 -1.72 -8.35 5.69
N VAL A 54 -2.10 -7.16 6.15
CA VAL A 54 -2.77 -6.16 5.32
C VAL A 54 -1.89 -5.78 4.13
N THR A 55 -0.58 -5.69 4.30
CA THR A 55 0.37 -5.38 3.21
C THR A 55 0.41 -6.47 2.15
N VAL A 56 0.50 -7.74 2.56
CA VAL A 56 0.45 -8.88 1.64
C VAL A 56 -0.84 -8.80 0.83
N ILE A 57 -1.98 -8.63 1.50
CA ILE A 57 -3.30 -8.61 0.87
C ILE A 57 -3.46 -7.39 -0.05
N LYS A 58 -3.02 -6.20 0.37
CA LYS A 58 -2.95 -4.99 -0.45
C LYS A 58 -2.21 -5.26 -1.76
N TRP A 59 -1.03 -5.87 -1.69
CA TRP A 59 -0.24 -6.19 -2.88
C TRP A 59 -0.99 -7.16 -3.80
N LEU A 60 -1.64 -8.19 -3.25
CA LEU A 60 -2.41 -9.14 -4.04
C LEU A 60 -3.64 -8.49 -4.71
N ILE A 61 -4.39 -7.67 -3.98
CA ILE A 61 -5.59 -7.00 -4.48
C ILE A 61 -5.21 -6.00 -5.55
N LEU A 62 -4.23 -5.13 -5.30
CA LEU A 62 -3.81 -4.14 -6.29
C LEU A 62 -3.38 -4.82 -7.58
N SER A 63 -2.61 -5.90 -7.48
CA SER A 63 -2.20 -6.70 -8.64
C SER A 63 -3.36 -7.29 -9.41
N ARG A 64 -4.36 -7.85 -8.72
CA ARG A 64 -5.54 -8.43 -9.37
C ARG A 64 -6.48 -7.38 -9.95
N VAL A 65 -6.75 -6.32 -9.19
CA VAL A 65 -7.64 -5.22 -9.61
C VAL A 65 -7.07 -4.52 -10.83
N MET A 66 -5.80 -4.16 -10.82
CA MET A 66 -5.17 -3.50 -11.96
C MET A 66 -5.12 -4.43 -13.17
N ARG A 67 -4.78 -5.70 -13.00
CA ARG A 67 -4.82 -6.68 -14.10
C ARG A 67 -6.22 -6.79 -14.71
N HIS A 68 -7.25 -6.85 -13.86
CA HIS A 68 -8.65 -6.95 -14.28
C HIS A 68 -9.09 -5.70 -15.04
N VAL A 69 -8.85 -4.51 -14.47
CA VAL A 69 -9.23 -3.23 -15.06
C VAL A 69 -8.50 -2.99 -16.37
N LEU A 70 -7.19 -3.25 -16.44
CA LEU A 70 -6.42 -3.14 -17.68
C LEU A 70 -6.95 -4.11 -18.74
N SER A 71 -7.19 -5.38 -18.39
CA SER A 71 -7.70 -6.38 -19.33
C SER A 71 -9.09 -6.05 -19.89
N ARG A 72 -9.96 -5.46 -19.07
CA ARG A 72 -11.29 -4.99 -19.53
C ARG A 72 -11.22 -3.78 -20.45
N ASN A 73 -10.11 -3.04 -20.44
CA ASN A 73 -9.92 -1.86 -21.27
C ASN A 73 -8.99 -2.13 -22.47
N GLY A 74 -8.87 -3.41 -22.88
CA GLY A 74 -8.17 -3.80 -24.10
C GLY A 74 -6.69 -4.15 -23.93
N ALA A 75 -6.13 -4.03 -22.73
CA ALA A 75 -4.76 -4.47 -22.48
C ALA A 75 -4.66 -6.01 -22.47
N PRO A 76 -3.55 -6.61 -22.94
CA PRO A 76 -3.29 -8.02 -22.73
C PRO A 76 -3.23 -8.35 -21.23
N ARG A 77 -3.38 -9.64 -20.86
CA ARG A 77 -3.31 -10.06 -19.45
C ARG A 77 -1.87 -9.98 -18.94
N LEU A 78 -1.47 -8.81 -18.45
CA LEU A 78 -0.12 -8.55 -17.97
C LEU A 78 0.16 -9.21 -16.60
N PRO A 79 1.36 -9.77 -16.37
CA PRO A 79 1.82 -10.22 -15.05
C PRO A 79 2.31 -9.04 -14.21
N LEU A 80 1.39 -8.33 -13.54
CA LEU A 80 1.70 -7.07 -12.83
C LEU A 80 2.32 -7.24 -11.44
N TRP A 81 2.33 -8.46 -10.91
CA TRP A 81 2.74 -8.76 -9.53
C TRP A 81 4.12 -8.20 -9.17
N GLY A 82 5.11 -8.45 -10.03
CA GLY A 82 6.48 -8.00 -9.79
C GLY A 82 6.64 -6.50 -9.99
N PHE A 83 6.00 -5.90 -11.00
CA PHE A 83 6.03 -4.46 -11.19
C PHE A 83 5.43 -3.72 -9.99
N ILE A 84 4.28 -4.19 -9.48
CA ILE A 84 3.63 -3.59 -8.31
C ILE A 84 4.51 -3.76 -7.08
N LEU A 85 5.10 -4.94 -6.86
CA LEU A 85 6.03 -5.15 -5.76
C LEU A 85 7.24 -4.20 -5.84
N ALA A 86 7.83 -4.06 -7.03
CA ALA A 86 9.01 -3.23 -7.26
C ALA A 86 8.73 -1.74 -7.09
N SER A 87 7.54 -1.28 -7.48
CA SER A 87 7.09 0.10 -7.29
C SER A 87 6.71 0.37 -5.83
N GLU A 88 6.04 -0.57 -5.16
CA GLU A 88 5.77 -0.47 -3.72
C GLU A 88 7.07 -0.46 -2.89
N ALA A 89 8.08 -1.23 -3.29
CA ALA A 89 9.39 -1.24 -2.62
C ALA A 89 10.11 0.12 -2.66
N LEU A 90 9.70 1.04 -3.55
CA LEU A 90 10.18 2.42 -3.52
C LEU A 90 9.72 3.17 -2.27
N MET A 91 8.75 2.66 -1.51
CA MET A 91 8.35 3.21 -0.22
C MET A 91 9.31 2.86 0.92
N ILE A 92 10.23 1.90 0.76
CA ILE A 92 11.17 1.47 1.82
C ILE A 92 11.94 2.63 2.47
N PRO A 93 12.41 3.67 1.74
CA PRO A 93 13.04 4.84 2.36
C PRO A 93 12.16 5.58 3.38
N ALA A 94 10.84 5.38 3.39
CA ALA A 94 9.96 5.93 4.42
C ALA A 94 10.27 5.40 5.83
N LEU A 95 10.96 4.26 5.96
CA LEU A 95 11.47 3.77 7.24
C LEU A 95 12.44 4.75 7.91
N LEU A 96 13.05 5.69 7.16
CA LEU A 96 13.91 6.72 7.72
C LEU A 96 13.19 7.62 8.73
N VAL A 97 11.85 7.70 8.68
CA VAL A 97 11.06 8.46 9.66
C VAL A 97 11.29 8.01 11.10
N PHE A 98 11.60 6.72 11.30
CA PHE A 98 11.88 6.17 12.63
C PHE A 98 13.19 6.69 13.23
N TYR A 99 14.12 7.13 12.38
CA TYR A 99 15.42 7.67 12.81
C TYR A 99 15.43 9.19 12.80
N VAL A 100 14.73 9.80 11.84
CA VAL A 100 14.66 11.26 11.65
C VAL A 100 13.21 11.68 11.42
N PRO A 101 12.41 11.89 12.48
CA PRO A 101 10.99 12.25 12.31
C PRO A 101 10.78 13.58 11.55
N GLN A 102 11.76 14.49 11.58
CA GLN A 102 11.68 15.82 10.96
C GLN A 102 11.57 15.78 9.43
N ILE A 103 11.96 14.67 8.78
CA ILE A 103 11.84 14.53 7.32
C ILE A 103 10.45 14.04 6.87
N THR A 104 9.47 13.93 7.77
CA THR A 104 8.11 13.49 7.44
C THR A 104 7.49 14.23 6.24
N PRO A 105 7.58 15.58 6.12
CA PRO A 105 7.04 16.28 4.94
C PRO A 105 7.71 15.86 3.63
N LEU A 106 9.04 15.66 3.65
CA LEU A 106 9.80 15.18 2.50
C LEU A 106 9.38 13.75 2.12
N LEU A 107 9.14 12.90 3.12
CA LEU A 107 8.65 11.54 2.89
C LEU A 107 7.21 11.52 2.33
N MET A 108 6.34 12.47 2.72
CA MET A 108 5.02 12.61 2.11
C MET A 108 5.13 12.97 0.62
N PHE A 109 6.04 13.88 0.26
CA PHE A 109 6.33 14.19 -1.14
C PHE A 109 6.85 12.95 -1.88
N TRP A 110 7.76 12.19 -1.26
CA TRP A 110 8.27 10.94 -1.81
C TRP A 110 7.18 9.89 -2.04
N LYS A 111 6.33 9.62 -1.04
CA LYS A 111 5.19 8.69 -1.17
C LYS A 111 4.27 9.13 -2.34
N THR A 112 4.01 10.43 -2.45
CA THR A 112 3.20 11.00 -3.55
C THR A 112 3.87 10.80 -4.92
N TRP A 113 5.19 10.99 -5.01
CA TRP A 113 5.93 10.74 -6.24
C TRP A 113 5.91 9.27 -6.64
N VAL A 114 6.14 8.36 -5.68
CA VAL A 114 6.09 6.90 -5.92
C VAL A 114 4.71 6.47 -6.44
N PHE A 115 3.63 7.05 -5.91
CA PHE A 115 2.28 6.82 -6.44
C PHE A 115 2.17 7.17 -7.93
N TRP A 116 2.66 8.35 -8.33
CA TRP A 116 2.64 8.76 -9.74
C TRP A 116 3.51 7.88 -10.63
N VAL A 117 4.69 7.50 -10.15
CA VAL A 117 5.58 6.56 -10.85
C VAL A 117 4.87 5.22 -11.08
N GLN A 118 4.18 4.67 -10.08
CA GLN A 118 3.41 3.45 -10.26
C GLN A 118 2.26 3.63 -11.26
N ALA A 119 1.48 4.71 -11.14
CA ALA A 119 0.35 5.01 -12.00
C ALA A 119 0.76 5.18 -13.48
N VAL A 120 1.85 5.91 -13.74
CA VAL A 120 2.41 6.08 -15.09
C VAL A 120 2.92 4.76 -15.64
N GLY A 121 3.58 3.93 -14.83
CA GLY A 121 4.03 2.61 -15.25
C GLY A 121 2.86 1.71 -15.66
N LEU A 122 1.78 1.67 -14.88
CA LEU A 122 0.56 0.93 -15.24
C LEU A 122 -0.07 1.45 -16.53
N MET A 123 -0.09 2.77 -16.73
CA MET A 123 -0.61 3.41 -17.93
C MET A 123 0.19 3.01 -19.17
N GLN A 124 1.53 3.10 -19.10
CA GLN A 124 2.42 2.77 -20.22
C GLN A 124 2.43 1.28 -20.54
N MET A 125 2.47 0.42 -19.51
CA MET A 125 2.44 -1.03 -19.71
C MET A 125 1.09 -1.50 -20.27
N GLY A 126 -0.01 -0.92 -19.77
CA GLY A 126 -1.36 -1.24 -20.21
C GLY A 126 -1.78 -0.57 -21.52
N GLN A 127 -1.04 0.44 -21.99
CA GLN A 127 -1.42 1.30 -23.12
C GLN A 127 -2.85 1.87 -22.97
N VAL A 128 -3.24 2.22 -21.74
CA VAL A 128 -4.57 2.74 -21.40
C VAL A 128 -4.51 4.22 -21.02
N LYS A 129 -5.67 4.87 -20.96
CA LYS A 129 -5.79 6.25 -20.47
C LYS A 129 -5.65 6.31 -18.94
N VAL A 130 -5.18 7.46 -18.44
CA VAL A 130 -5.01 7.72 -17.00
C VAL A 130 -6.30 7.49 -16.19
N TRP A 131 -7.47 7.81 -16.76
CA TRP A 131 -8.77 7.61 -16.10
C TRP A 131 -9.08 6.15 -15.80
N THR A 132 -8.60 5.22 -16.64
CA THR A 132 -8.73 3.78 -16.39
C THR A 132 -7.92 3.35 -15.17
N ILE A 133 -6.73 3.92 -15.00
CA ILE A 133 -5.88 3.66 -13.83
C ILE A 133 -6.53 4.21 -12.56
N PHE A 134 -7.11 5.42 -12.61
CA PHE A 134 -7.84 5.98 -11.47
C PHE A 134 -9.06 5.13 -11.07
N LYS A 135 -9.83 4.62 -12.03
CA LYS A 135 -10.91 3.65 -11.72
C LYS A 135 -10.38 2.41 -11.03
N GLY A 136 -9.21 1.91 -11.46
CA GLY A 136 -8.53 0.79 -10.80
C GLY A 136 -8.15 1.10 -9.37
N TYR A 137 -7.56 2.27 -9.10
CA TYR A 137 -7.24 2.70 -7.74
C TYR A 137 -8.49 2.91 -6.89
N LEU A 138 -9.58 3.45 -7.44
CA LEU A 138 -10.85 3.60 -6.74
C LEU A 138 -11.44 2.24 -6.34
N LEU A 139 -11.47 1.28 -7.27
CA LEU A 139 -11.93 -0.08 -6.98
C LEU A 139 -11.04 -0.77 -5.93
N TYR A 140 -9.72 -0.62 -6.06
CA TYR A 140 -8.76 -1.10 -5.07
C TYR A 140 -9.02 -0.50 -3.69
N PHE A 141 -9.24 0.82 -3.61
CA PHE A 141 -9.56 1.52 -2.36
C PHE A 141 -10.83 0.96 -1.71
N CYS A 142 -11.91 0.79 -2.48
CA CYS A 142 -13.14 0.18 -1.97
C CYS A 142 -12.91 -1.24 -1.43
N CYS A 143 -12.15 -2.08 -2.16
CA CYS A 143 -11.80 -3.42 -1.67
C CYS A 143 -10.98 -3.38 -0.38
N MET A 144 -10.02 -2.46 -0.28
CA MET A 144 -9.16 -2.33 0.89
C MET A 144 -9.93 -1.86 2.12
N VAL A 145 -10.84 -0.89 1.99
CA VAL A 145 -11.68 -0.43 3.11
C VAL A 145 -12.47 -1.60 3.70
N LEU A 146 -13.11 -2.41 2.85
CA LEU A 146 -13.86 -3.58 3.30
C LEU A 146 -12.96 -4.61 3.98
N ILE A 147 -11.80 -4.90 3.39
CA ILE A 147 -10.88 -5.93 3.88
C ILE A 147 -10.21 -5.51 5.19
N ILE A 148 -9.77 -4.26 5.30
CA ILE A 148 -9.23 -3.71 6.55
C ILE A 148 -10.31 -3.79 7.65
N GLY A 149 -11.55 -3.41 7.33
CA GLY A 149 -12.67 -3.52 8.27
C GLY A 149 -12.89 -4.96 8.76
N ILE A 150 -12.89 -5.94 7.84
CA ILE A 150 -12.98 -7.36 8.18
C ILE A 150 -11.80 -7.79 9.07
N PHE A 151 -10.59 -7.39 8.73
CA PHE A 151 -9.39 -7.74 9.49
C PHE A 151 -9.40 -7.16 10.89
N ILE A 152 -9.82 -5.91 11.07
CA ILE A 152 -9.97 -5.29 12.39
C ILE A 152 -10.96 -6.10 13.23
N GLN A 153 -12.10 -6.50 12.64
CA GLN A 153 -13.10 -7.32 13.34
C GLN A 153 -12.53 -8.69 13.71
N LEU A 154 -11.83 -9.37 12.80
CA LEU A 154 -11.21 -10.67 13.08
C LEU A 154 -10.18 -10.58 14.22
N PHE A 155 -9.34 -9.55 14.22
CA PHE A 155 -8.36 -9.33 15.29
C PHE A 155 -9.02 -8.97 16.62
N THR A 156 -10.12 -8.23 16.59
CA THR A 156 -10.93 -7.92 17.78
C THR A 156 -11.58 -9.19 18.34
N LEU A 157 -12.18 -10.02 17.47
CA LEU A 157 -12.79 -11.30 17.85
C LEU A 157 -11.77 -12.29 18.40
N ALA A 158 -10.55 -12.28 17.89
CA ALA A 158 -9.44 -13.10 18.39
C ALA A 158 -8.87 -12.58 19.72
N GLY A 159 -9.34 -11.42 20.23
CA GLY A 159 -8.84 -10.78 21.45
C GLY A 159 -7.48 -10.10 21.29
N TRP A 160 -7.00 -9.92 20.05
CA TRP A 160 -5.73 -9.25 19.77
C TRP A 160 -5.86 -7.73 19.83
N PHE A 161 -7.03 -7.20 19.50
CA PHE A 161 -7.36 -5.78 19.65
C PHE A 161 -8.52 -5.59 20.62
N ASP A 162 -8.38 -4.59 21.47
CA ASP A 162 -9.45 -4.18 22.38
C ASP A 162 -10.37 -3.14 21.71
N LYS A 163 -11.67 -3.43 21.69
CA LYS A 163 -12.66 -2.60 20.99
C LYS A 163 -12.80 -1.22 21.64
N ALA A 164 -12.72 -1.13 22.97
CA ALA A 164 -12.86 0.14 23.68
C ALA A 164 -11.67 1.06 23.35
N THR A 165 -10.46 0.50 23.37
CA THR A 165 -9.21 1.19 23.01
C THR A 165 -9.23 1.68 21.57
N LEU A 166 -9.66 0.83 20.62
CA LEU A 166 -9.81 1.24 19.22
C LEU A 166 -10.78 2.40 19.05
N MET A 167 -11.94 2.35 19.74
CA MET A 167 -12.94 3.42 19.65
C MET A 167 -12.44 4.72 20.28
N GLN A 168 -11.72 4.63 21.40
CA GLN A 168 -11.09 5.78 22.04
C GLN A 168 -10.04 6.43 21.13
N ASN A 169 -9.15 5.64 20.53
CA ASN A 169 -8.15 6.14 19.59
C ASN A 169 -8.78 6.78 18.36
N PHE A 170 -9.84 6.17 17.82
CA PHE A 170 -10.60 6.72 16.70
C PHE A 170 -11.20 8.09 17.05
N ASN A 171 -11.86 8.22 18.20
CA ASN A 171 -12.47 9.47 18.66
C ASN A 171 -11.42 10.57 18.90
N ALA A 172 -10.26 10.20 19.46
CA ALA A 172 -9.15 11.13 19.65
C ALA A 172 -8.61 11.65 18.31
N LEU A 173 -8.49 10.76 17.32
CA LEU A 173 -8.04 11.12 15.98
C LEU A 173 -9.04 12.04 15.26
N THR A 174 -10.35 11.78 15.38
CA THR A 174 -11.38 12.67 14.81
C THR A 174 -11.37 14.05 15.47
N ALA A 175 -11.25 14.12 16.80
CA ALA A 175 -11.20 15.39 17.52
C ALA A 175 -9.94 16.21 17.14
N ALA A 176 -8.79 15.57 16.98
CA ALA A 176 -7.57 16.23 16.54
C ALA A 176 -7.69 16.82 15.11
N MET A 177 -8.41 16.14 14.21
CA MET A 177 -8.68 16.65 12.86
C MET A 177 -9.63 17.85 12.86
N GLU A 178 -10.62 17.88 13.77
CA GLU A 178 -11.53 19.03 13.91
C GLU A 178 -10.81 20.27 14.43
N GLN A 179 -9.85 20.12 15.34
CA GLN A 179 -9.08 21.24 15.89
C GLN A 179 -8.04 21.81 14.91
N ALA A 180 -7.64 21.03 13.90
CA ALA A 180 -6.66 21.44 12.89
C ALA A 180 -7.29 22.17 11.68
N ARG A 181 -8.61 22.34 11.68
CA ARG A 181 -9.40 22.96 10.60
C ARG A 181 -9.78 24.40 10.95
#